data_AF-A0A4Q3TYP1-F1
#
_entry.id   AF-A0A4Q3TYP1-F1
#
_cell.length_a   1.000
_cell.length_b   1.000
_cell.length_c   1.000
_cell.angle_alpha   90.00
_cell.angle_beta   90.00
_cell.angle_gamma   90.00
#
_symmetry.space_group_name_H-M   'P 1'
#
loop_
_entity.id
_entity.type
_entity.pdbx_description
1 polymer ?
#
loop_
_entity_poly.entity_id
_entity_poly.type
_entity_poly.pdbx_seq_one_letter_code
_entity_poly.pdbx_strand_id
1 'polypeptide(L)'
;MITTAFTPHPGRSSEALRPDGYAALEDYGVLGEGRTVALSALDGSIDWWCVPAIDAPPLFDRLLDPDGGRFSISPIGPFTATRRYRPDSNVLETEFTTATGRARLTESLNSGTAGRLPWCELARRIEGLEGQTTFALEMRPGRRGDTANPYHSKIGDHTVFHVERVLGLFIHDPRIACEWSDEGIVGTIAVSAGERRTVAIVAGRDEPLVAPSIAEIDARIDLSDQEWRDWAARLNCPGLYRDDFIRSALALKLLLYSPSGAIAAAATTSLPERLGGDKNWDYRYAWLRDAGYTIEAFLAAGAQAEAKAAFSWLLMQLKRHGAKVCYSLDGEIVPPETHWDMPGYQGSRPVVTGNRAADQAQHGVFGDIFETASRFVGCGNILDSASAQQLSELADRCADAWRQPDAGMWELEDEQHYTMSKISCWQALQRAIELVDAGQMPSTCRERWMRERDRIAAWIGEHCWSEKRGAYLMHPDTDRLDAS
;
A
#
# COMPACT_ATOMS: atom_id res chain seq x y z
N MET A 1 -0.46 34.17 -2.96
CA MET A 1 -0.30 32.71 -3.19
C MET A 1 0.47 32.17 -2.01
N ILE A 2 -0.24 31.60 -1.04
CA ILE A 2 0.41 30.90 0.07
C ILE A 2 0.71 29.51 -0.47
N THR A 3 1.93 29.29 -0.96
CA THR A 3 2.46 27.95 -1.18
C THR A 3 2.67 27.34 0.20
N THR A 4 1.71 26.55 0.67
CA THR A 4 1.90 25.66 1.81
C THR A 4 2.78 24.50 1.35
N ALA A 5 4.07 24.80 1.13
CA ALA A 5 5.08 23.76 0.96
C ALA A 5 4.91 22.76 2.09
N PHE A 6 4.81 21.47 1.74
CA PHE A 6 4.64 20.36 2.69
C PHE A 6 5.53 20.58 3.91
N THR A 7 4.91 20.67 5.09
CA THR A 7 5.64 20.92 6.33
C THR A 7 6.61 19.75 6.55
N PRO A 8 7.92 20.00 6.61
CA PRO A 8 8.88 18.93 6.91
C PRO A 8 8.50 18.26 8.22
N HIS A 9 8.73 16.96 8.32
CA HIS A 9 8.49 16.24 9.56
C HIS A 9 9.31 16.91 10.67
N PRO A 10 8.71 17.23 11.84
CA PRO A 10 9.40 17.97 12.89
C PRO A 10 10.69 17.25 13.30
N GLY A 11 11.72 18.04 13.60
CA GLY A 11 13.02 17.51 13.98
C GLY A 11 12.94 16.72 15.29
N ARG A 12 13.52 15.52 15.32
CA ARG A 12 13.63 14.67 16.53
C ARG A 12 15.10 14.40 16.85
N SER A 13 15.41 14.27 18.15
CA SER A 13 16.72 13.83 18.64
C SER A 13 16.83 12.31 18.62
N SER A 14 18.03 11.79 18.43
CA SER A 14 18.28 10.34 18.34
C SER A 14 17.77 9.53 19.54
N GLU A 15 17.82 10.08 20.75
CA GLU A 15 17.37 9.43 21.99
C GLU A 15 15.86 9.20 22.05
N ALA A 16 15.07 9.95 21.28
CA ALA A 16 13.61 9.89 21.29
C ALA A 16 13.01 9.07 20.13
N LEU A 17 13.83 8.58 19.19
CA LEU A 17 13.34 7.97 17.95
C LEU A 17 12.80 6.55 18.13
N ARG A 18 13.21 5.84 19.20
CA ARG A 18 12.78 4.46 19.46
C ARG A 18 12.55 4.16 20.93
N PRO A 19 11.49 4.70 21.55
CA PRO A 19 11.06 4.21 22.85
C PRO A 19 10.74 2.71 22.75
N ASP A 20 11.32 1.91 23.63
CA ASP A 20 11.08 0.46 23.72
C ASP A 20 11.41 -0.37 22.45
N GLY A 21 12.30 0.14 21.59
CA GLY A 21 12.82 -0.56 20.41
C GLY A 21 12.07 -0.34 19.09
N TYR A 22 10.91 0.31 19.12
CA TYR A 22 10.09 0.61 17.94
C TYR A 22 10.13 2.10 17.60
N ALA A 23 10.20 2.44 16.31
CA ALA A 23 9.93 3.81 15.89
C ALA A 23 8.42 4.09 15.92
N ALA A 24 8.05 5.33 16.18
CA ALA A 24 6.66 5.77 16.10
C ALA A 24 6.16 5.66 14.65
N LEU A 25 4.88 5.29 14.44
CA LEU A 25 4.37 5.08 13.08
C LEU A 25 4.48 6.34 12.21
N GLU A 26 4.30 7.53 12.79
CA GLU A 26 4.46 8.81 12.09
C GLU A 26 5.91 9.11 11.68
N ASP A 27 6.89 8.48 12.34
CA ASP A 27 8.32 8.63 12.02
C ASP A 27 8.74 7.75 10.83
N TYR A 28 7.84 6.99 10.20
CA TYR A 28 8.13 6.25 8.97
C TYR A 28 7.77 7.06 7.71
N GLY A 29 8.62 6.94 6.70
CA GLY A 29 8.42 7.45 5.35
C GLY A 29 8.27 6.27 4.42
N VAL A 30 7.24 6.30 3.59
CA VAL A 30 6.96 5.26 2.60
C VAL A 30 7.79 5.45 1.34
N LEU A 31 8.36 4.37 0.83
CA LEU A 31 9.07 4.25 -0.44
C LEU A 31 8.38 3.16 -1.27
N GLY A 32 8.26 3.32 -2.58
CA GLY A 32 7.72 2.27 -3.46
C GLY A 32 7.82 2.64 -4.94
N GLU A 33 7.69 1.64 -5.80
CA GLU A 33 7.66 1.83 -7.27
C GLU A 33 6.42 1.19 -7.94
N GLY A 34 5.52 0.61 -7.12
CA GLY A 34 4.28 0.00 -7.58
C GLY A 34 4.32 -1.54 -7.62
N ARG A 35 5.41 -2.22 -7.29
CA ARG A 35 5.42 -3.66 -6.99
C ARG A 35 5.52 -3.91 -5.52
N THR A 36 6.36 -3.14 -4.84
CA THR A 36 6.57 -3.26 -3.40
C THR A 36 6.67 -1.89 -2.72
N VAL A 37 6.58 -1.92 -1.39
CA VAL A 37 6.68 -0.78 -0.50
C VAL A 37 7.67 -1.09 0.62
N ALA A 38 8.53 -0.12 0.93
CA ALA A 38 9.42 -0.12 2.09
C ALA A 38 9.09 1.05 3.02
N LEU A 39 9.33 0.89 4.32
CA LEU A 39 9.17 1.95 5.32
C LEU A 39 10.52 2.33 5.93
N SER A 40 10.93 3.59 5.73
CA SER A 40 12.16 4.17 6.26
C SER A 40 11.87 5.06 7.48
N ALA A 41 12.39 4.67 8.63
CA ALA A 41 12.31 5.42 9.88
C ALA A 41 13.20 6.68 9.82
N LEU A 42 12.83 7.68 10.63
CA LEU A 42 13.54 8.96 10.71
C LEU A 42 15.00 8.84 11.21
N ASP A 43 15.37 7.72 11.84
CA ASP A 43 16.74 7.41 12.25
C ASP A 43 17.60 6.81 11.12
N GLY A 44 17.03 6.62 9.92
CA GLY A 44 17.70 6.01 8.79
C GLY A 44 17.65 4.48 8.77
N SER A 45 16.73 3.84 9.50
CA SER A 45 16.48 2.40 9.38
C SER A 45 15.27 2.07 8.52
N ILE A 46 15.44 1.17 7.55
CA ILE A 46 14.32 0.55 6.85
C ILE A 46 13.92 -0.68 7.65
N ASP A 47 12.72 -0.63 8.25
CA ASP A 47 12.23 -1.66 9.17
C ASP A 47 11.15 -2.55 8.56
N TRP A 48 10.65 -2.17 7.38
CA TRP A 48 9.66 -2.93 6.65
C TRP A 48 10.02 -2.90 5.17
N TRP A 49 10.08 -4.07 4.53
CA TRP A 49 10.13 -4.17 3.08
C TRP A 49 9.77 -5.59 2.64
N CYS A 50 8.74 -5.76 1.82
CA CYS A 50 8.36 -7.05 1.23
C CYS A 50 9.04 -7.23 -0.12
N VAL A 51 9.50 -8.45 -0.46
CA VAL A 51 10.17 -8.70 -1.75
C VAL A 51 9.61 -9.97 -2.40
N PRO A 52 9.22 -9.93 -3.70
CA PRO A 52 9.29 -8.80 -4.62
C PRO A 52 7.99 -7.97 -4.69
N ALA A 53 6.95 -8.37 -3.96
CA ALA A 53 5.61 -7.78 -4.01
C ALA A 53 5.14 -7.29 -2.64
N ILE A 54 4.18 -6.35 -2.58
CA ILE A 54 3.62 -5.81 -1.33
C ILE A 54 3.09 -6.94 -0.42
N ASP A 55 2.37 -7.92 -0.97
CA ASP A 55 1.79 -9.05 -0.23
C ASP A 55 2.75 -10.23 0.00
N ALA A 56 4.02 -10.11 -0.44
CA ALA A 56 5.03 -11.13 -0.17
C ALA A 56 5.50 -11.10 1.31
N PRO A 57 6.08 -12.20 1.84
CA PRO A 57 6.71 -12.18 3.15
C PRO A 57 7.77 -11.05 3.27
N PRO A 58 7.82 -10.32 4.39
CA PRO A 58 8.81 -9.26 4.58
C PRO A 58 10.24 -9.80 4.49
N LEU A 59 11.10 -9.07 3.79
CA LEU A 59 12.56 -9.18 3.86
C LEU A 59 13.09 -8.46 5.09
N PHE A 60 12.49 -7.32 5.45
CA PHE A 60 12.72 -6.62 6.72
C PHE A 60 11.40 -6.58 7.47
N ASP A 61 11.42 -7.05 8.72
CA ASP A 61 10.26 -7.26 9.57
C ASP A 61 10.40 -6.57 10.94
N ARG A 62 11.37 -5.67 11.10
CA ARG A 62 11.61 -4.94 12.35
C ARG A 62 10.42 -4.11 12.84
N LEU A 63 9.53 -3.72 11.93
CA LEU A 63 8.26 -3.10 12.30
C LEU A 63 7.45 -3.97 13.28
N LEU A 64 7.50 -5.29 13.13
CA LEU A 64 6.74 -6.25 13.94
C LEU A 64 7.60 -6.97 14.99
N ASP A 65 8.92 -6.80 14.95
CA ASP A 65 9.87 -7.39 15.90
C ASP A 65 11.08 -6.45 16.10
N PRO A 66 11.34 -5.92 17.30
CA PRO A 66 12.41 -4.94 17.51
C PRO A 66 13.80 -5.52 17.17
N ASP A 67 13.97 -6.84 17.24
CA ASP A 67 15.19 -7.58 16.90
C ASP A 67 15.19 -8.11 15.45
N GLY A 68 14.08 -7.91 14.74
CA GLY A 68 13.85 -8.32 13.36
C GLY A 68 14.79 -7.68 12.34
N GLY A 69 14.60 -8.14 11.10
CA GLY A 69 15.35 -7.72 9.93
C GLY A 69 15.17 -6.23 9.62
N ARG A 70 16.27 -5.59 9.24
CA ARG A 70 16.37 -4.15 9.02
C ARG A 70 17.48 -3.81 8.05
N PHE A 71 17.40 -2.62 7.47
CA PHE A 71 18.53 -1.98 6.79
C PHE A 71 18.75 -0.57 7.33
N SER A 72 19.73 -0.41 8.23
CA SER A 72 20.06 0.83 8.91
C SER A 72 21.27 1.53 8.32
N ILE A 73 21.14 2.84 8.11
CA ILE A 73 22.22 3.79 7.82
C ILE A 73 21.98 5.00 8.73
N SER A 74 22.68 5.02 9.86
CA SER A 74 22.43 5.99 10.93
C SER A 74 23.72 6.67 11.36
N PRO A 75 23.74 7.98 11.67
CA PRO A 75 24.94 8.65 12.16
C PRO A 75 25.48 7.98 13.43
N ILE A 76 26.79 7.89 13.55
CA ILE A 76 27.46 7.44 14.78
C ILE A 76 27.48 8.61 15.78
N GLY A 77 26.89 8.38 16.95
CA GLY A 77 26.77 9.38 18.02
C GLY A 77 25.47 10.20 17.95
N PRO A 78 25.30 11.19 18.84
CA PRO A 78 24.07 11.98 18.92
C PRO A 78 23.81 12.79 17.64
N PHE A 79 22.55 12.83 17.22
CA PHE A 79 22.12 13.60 16.06
C PHE A 79 20.69 14.13 16.22
N THR A 80 20.35 15.12 15.39
CA THR A 80 18.97 15.51 15.09
C THR A 80 18.66 15.21 13.64
N ALA A 81 17.47 14.72 13.35
CA ALA A 81 17.04 14.39 12.00
C ALA A 81 15.78 15.18 11.60
N THR A 82 15.75 15.65 10.35
CA THR A 82 14.57 16.24 9.70
C THR A 82 14.33 15.55 8.36
N ARG A 83 13.07 15.47 7.92
CA ARG A 83 12.73 14.70 6.72
C ARG A 83 11.70 15.40 5.84
N ARG A 84 11.82 15.16 4.54
CA ARG A 84 10.86 15.58 3.51
C ARG A 84 10.87 14.61 2.33
N TYR A 85 9.77 14.56 1.60
CA TYR A 85 9.81 14.10 0.21
C TYR A 85 10.39 15.20 -0.69
N ARG A 86 11.00 14.81 -1.81
CA ARG A 86 11.24 15.75 -2.89
C ARG A 86 9.90 16.30 -3.41
N PRO A 87 9.85 17.57 -3.88
CA PRO A 87 8.61 18.15 -4.39
C PRO A 87 7.99 17.28 -5.49
N ASP A 88 6.69 17.01 -5.37
CA ASP A 88 5.91 16.20 -6.31
C ASP A 88 6.51 14.80 -6.58
N SER A 89 7.13 14.18 -5.57
CA SER A 89 7.88 12.93 -5.72
C SER A 89 7.75 11.98 -4.53
N ASN A 90 8.04 10.70 -4.76
CA ASN A 90 8.16 9.67 -3.73
C ASN A 90 9.61 9.42 -3.29
N VAL A 91 10.58 10.18 -3.80
CA VAL A 91 11.96 10.14 -3.32
C VAL A 91 12.06 10.85 -1.97
N LEU A 92 12.59 10.15 -0.96
CA LEU A 92 12.65 10.59 0.42
C LEU A 92 14.03 11.18 0.73
N GLU A 93 14.07 12.30 1.44
CA GLU A 93 15.30 12.91 1.93
C GLU A 93 15.24 13.10 3.45
N THR A 94 16.22 12.52 4.15
CA THR A 94 16.43 12.70 5.58
C THR A 94 17.77 13.40 5.80
N GLU A 95 17.74 14.56 6.45
CA GLU A 95 18.94 15.31 6.82
C GLU A 95 19.29 15.07 8.28
N PHE A 96 20.54 14.69 8.52
CA PHE A 96 21.10 14.45 9.84
C PHE A 96 22.09 15.55 10.18
N THR A 97 21.94 16.14 11.36
CA THR A 97 22.91 17.09 11.93
C THR A 97 23.57 16.45 13.15
N THR A 98 24.90 16.34 13.12
CA THR A 98 25.73 15.86 14.23
C THR A 98 26.61 16.99 14.75
N ALA A 99 27.41 16.73 15.79
CA ALA A 99 28.39 17.69 16.28
C ALA A 99 29.51 18.04 15.27
N THR A 100 29.75 17.18 14.27
CA THR A 100 30.89 17.27 13.34
C THR A 100 30.51 17.63 11.91
N GLY A 101 29.22 17.55 11.57
CA GLY A 101 28.77 17.81 10.21
C GLY A 101 27.28 17.62 10.00
N ARG A 102 26.85 17.90 8.77
CA ARG A 102 25.49 17.66 8.27
C ARG A 102 25.57 16.81 7.02
N ALA A 103 24.70 15.82 6.92
CA ALA A 103 24.63 14.93 5.77
C ALA A 103 23.17 14.62 5.42
N ARG A 104 22.91 14.30 4.15
CA ARG A 104 21.59 13.93 3.64
C ARG A 104 21.60 12.49 3.17
N LEU A 105 20.62 11.72 3.59
CA LEU A 105 20.27 10.41 3.06
C LEU A 105 19.09 10.56 2.10
N THR A 106 19.31 10.26 0.83
CA THR A 106 18.26 10.23 -0.22
C THR A 106 17.94 8.78 -0.55
N GLU A 107 16.67 8.41 -0.50
CA GLU A 107 16.22 7.02 -0.64
C GLU A 107 15.15 6.89 -1.73
N SER A 108 15.23 5.78 -2.47
CA SER A 108 14.32 5.49 -3.58
C SER A 108 14.20 3.97 -3.78
N LEU A 109 12.99 3.50 -4.03
CA LEU A 109 12.79 2.26 -4.79
C LEU A 109 12.80 2.65 -6.27
N ASN A 110 13.89 2.27 -6.95
CA ASN A 110 14.24 2.81 -8.24
C ASN A 110 13.36 2.27 -9.38
N SER A 111 13.08 3.15 -10.32
CA SER A 111 12.51 2.85 -11.63
C SER A 111 13.55 3.06 -12.75
N GLY A 112 13.23 2.57 -13.95
CA GLY A 112 14.05 2.69 -15.16
C GLY A 112 13.52 3.77 -16.10
N THR A 113 14.10 3.90 -17.30
CA THR A 113 13.70 4.95 -18.27
C THR A 113 12.38 4.67 -18.98
N ALA A 114 11.91 3.43 -18.93
CA ALA A 114 10.66 2.98 -19.53
C ALA A 114 9.60 2.70 -18.43
N GLY A 115 9.72 3.35 -17.28
CA GLY A 115 9.02 2.98 -16.05
C GLY A 115 9.77 1.91 -15.27
N ARG A 116 9.02 1.15 -14.47
CA ARG A 116 9.54 0.20 -13.47
C ARG A 116 10.59 -0.77 -14.01
N LEU A 117 11.56 -1.07 -13.16
CA LEU A 117 12.52 -2.13 -13.40
C LEU A 117 11.84 -3.51 -13.28
N PRO A 118 12.35 -4.54 -13.99
CA PRO A 118 11.84 -5.90 -13.84
C PRO A 118 12.31 -6.61 -12.56
N TRP A 119 13.13 -5.99 -11.71
CA TRP A 119 13.53 -6.45 -10.37
C TRP A 119 13.20 -5.39 -9.30
N CYS A 120 13.41 -5.70 -8.01
CA CYS A 120 13.34 -4.71 -6.93
C CYS A 120 14.71 -4.07 -6.71
N GLU A 121 14.80 -2.74 -6.72
CA GLU A 121 16.05 -2.00 -6.51
C GLU A 121 15.86 -0.89 -5.47
N LEU A 122 16.28 -1.16 -4.23
CA LEU A 122 16.26 -0.18 -3.15
C LEU A 122 17.63 0.51 -3.09
N ALA A 123 17.67 1.82 -3.36
CA ALA A 123 18.88 2.62 -3.40
C ALA A 123 18.89 3.69 -2.32
N ARG A 124 20.06 3.88 -1.70
CA ARG A 124 20.28 4.81 -0.59
C ARG A 124 21.57 5.58 -0.82
N ARG A 125 21.44 6.90 -1.00
CA ARG A 125 22.52 7.83 -1.34
C ARG A 125 22.80 8.77 -0.18
N ILE A 126 24.03 8.78 0.29
CA ILE A 126 24.51 9.61 1.38
C ILE A 126 25.37 10.74 0.82
N GLU A 127 25.01 11.98 1.13
CA GLU A 127 25.68 13.20 0.66
C GLU A 127 26.13 14.05 1.85
N GLY A 128 27.43 14.35 1.94
CA GLY A 128 27.95 15.28 2.94
C GLY A 128 27.63 16.72 2.54
N LEU A 129 26.89 17.43 3.41
CA LEU A 129 26.49 18.82 3.16
C LEU A 129 27.48 19.81 3.79
N GLU A 130 27.88 19.55 5.03
CA GLU A 130 28.80 20.38 5.81
C GLU A 130 29.66 19.50 6.73
N GLY A 131 30.90 19.89 6.98
CA GLY A 131 31.80 19.15 7.86
C GLY A 131 32.00 17.69 7.42
N GLN A 132 32.07 16.79 8.39
CA GLN A 132 32.17 15.35 8.16
C GLN A 132 31.20 14.59 9.06
N THR A 133 30.48 13.63 8.49
CA THR A 133 29.58 12.73 9.22
C THR A 133 29.96 11.28 8.93
N THR A 134 29.97 10.46 9.98
CA THR A 134 30.20 9.02 9.89
C THR A 134 28.93 8.29 10.26
N PHE A 135 28.56 7.29 9.46
CA PHE A 135 27.37 6.47 9.62
C PHE A 135 27.77 5.02 9.91
N ALA A 136 27.02 4.38 10.80
CA ALA A 136 26.98 2.93 10.91
C ALA A 136 26.03 2.38 9.84
N LEU A 137 26.48 1.36 9.12
CA LEU A 137 25.68 0.59 8.17
C LEU A 137 25.42 -0.80 8.75
N GLU A 138 24.17 -1.22 8.78
CA GLU A 138 23.75 -2.56 9.16
C GLU A 138 22.64 -3.03 8.22
N MET A 139 22.80 -4.18 7.58
CA MET A 139 21.74 -4.83 6.82
C MET A 139 21.59 -6.25 7.36
N ARG A 140 20.44 -6.55 7.98
CA ARG A 140 20.11 -7.87 8.50
C ARG A 140 18.79 -8.31 7.89
N PRO A 141 18.75 -9.39 7.09
CA PRO A 141 17.49 -9.93 6.63
C PRO A 141 16.66 -10.51 7.79
N GLY A 142 15.34 -10.47 7.68
CA GLY A 142 14.41 -10.97 8.68
C GLY A 142 14.32 -12.50 8.71
N ARG A 143 13.98 -13.03 9.89
CA ARG A 143 13.78 -14.48 10.12
C ARG A 143 12.31 -14.91 10.04
N ARG A 144 11.38 -13.96 9.91
CA ARG A 144 9.94 -14.22 9.72
C ARG A 144 9.36 -15.09 10.84
N GLY A 145 9.54 -14.65 12.08
CA GLY A 145 9.15 -15.41 13.27
C GLY A 145 9.88 -16.76 13.37
N ASP A 146 11.19 -16.74 13.12
CA ASP A 146 12.09 -17.91 13.14
C ASP A 146 11.72 -19.07 12.19
N THR A 147 10.92 -18.79 11.16
CA THR A 147 10.58 -19.76 10.11
C THR A 147 11.57 -19.77 8.95
N ALA A 148 12.41 -18.74 8.84
CA ALA A 148 13.46 -18.61 7.83
C ALA A 148 14.82 -18.36 8.47
N ASN A 149 15.88 -18.97 7.93
CA ASN A 149 17.26 -18.73 8.34
C ASN A 149 18.05 -18.10 7.18
N PRO A 150 18.28 -16.78 7.19
CA PRO A 150 19.11 -16.11 6.20
C PRO A 150 20.54 -16.66 6.17
N TYR A 151 21.17 -16.64 5.00
CA TYR A 151 22.58 -16.93 4.85
C TYR A 151 23.17 -16.19 3.66
N HIS A 152 24.50 -16.11 3.60
CA HIS A 152 25.19 -15.48 2.47
C HIS A 152 26.04 -16.48 1.69
N SER A 153 26.30 -16.17 0.42
CA SER A 153 27.18 -16.98 -0.42
C SER A 153 27.85 -16.13 -1.49
N LYS A 154 28.77 -16.74 -2.25
CA LYS A 154 29.33 -16.13 -3.47
C LYS A 154 28.71 -16.72 -4.72
N ILE A 155 28.38 -15.86 -5.68
CA ILE A 155 27.98 -16.25 -7.04
C ILE A 155 28.82 -15.40 -8.00
N GLY A 156 29.80 -16.03 -8.66
CA GLY A 156 30.82 -15.31 -9.42
C GLY A 156 31.59 -14.33 -8.53
N ASP A 157 31.69 -13.07 -8.97
CA ASP A 157 32.37 -11.99 -8.23
C ASP A 157 31.46 -11.28 -7.21
N HIS A 158 30.21 -11.71 -7.08
CA HIS A 158 29.23 -11.08 -6.19
C HIS A 158 29.07 -11.85 -4.88
N THR A 159 28.92 -11.11 -3.79
CA THR A 159 28.41 -11.65 -2.53
C THR A 159 26.91 -11.40 -2.48
N VAL A 160 26.14 -12.45 -2.21
CA VAL A 160 24.69 -12.45 -2.22
C VAL A 160 24.16 -12.95 -0.88
N PHE A 161 22.94 -12.54 -0.53
CA PHE A 161 22.22 -13.12 0.59
C PHE A 161 20.96 -13.85 0.09
N HIS A 162 20.53 -14.84 0.86
CA HIS A 162 19.35 -15.65 0.58
C HIS A 162 18.40 -15.60 1.77
N VAL A 163 17.11 -15.47 1.50
CA VAL A 163 16.04 -15.66 2.51
C VAL A 163 14.94 -16.47 1.87
N GLU A 164 14.85 -17.75 2.23
CA GLU A 164 14.02 -18.74 1.54
C GLU A 164 14.24 -18.71 0.01
N ARG A 165 13.26 -18.18 -0.74
CA ARG A 165 13.23 -18.10 -2.21
C ARG A 165 13.71 -16.74 -2.74
N VAL A 166 14.02 -15.80 -1.86
CA VAL A 166 14.54 -14.47 -2.22
C VAL A 166 16.05 -14.56 -2.36
N LEU A 167 16.55 -14.10 -3.50
CA LEU A 167 17.97 -13.81 -3.72
C LEU A 167 18.16 -12.29 -3.68
N GLY A 168 19.21 -11.82 -3.02
CA GLY A 168 19.55 -10.40 -2.96
C GLY A 168 21.04 -10.13 -3.19
N LEU A 169 21.34 -9.12 -3.99
CA LEU A 169 22.68 -8.54 -4.15
C LEU A 169 22.76 -7.25 -3.34
N PHE A 170 23.77 -7.16 -2.48
CA PHE A 170 24.14 -5.91 -1.83
C PHE A 170 25.25 -5.23 -2.64
N ILE A 171 24.94 -4.08 -3.23
CA ILE A 171 25.83 -3.34 -4.12
C ILE A 171 26.17 -2.02 -3.45
N HIS A 172 27.45 -1.72 -3.28
CA HIS A 172 27.89 -0.53 -2.54
C HIS A 172 29.09 0.15 -3.19
N ASP A 173 29.30 1.41 -2.84
CA ASP A 173 30.52 2.14 -3.18
C ASP A 173 31.75 1.37 -2.64
N PRO A 174 32.79 1.11 -3.46
CA PRO A 174 33.98 0.36 -3.05
C PRO A 174 34.75 0.98 -1.88
N ARG A 175 34.53 2.26 -1.57
CA ARG A 175 35.15 2.95 -0.43
C ARG A 175 34.49 2.62 0.90
N ILE A 176 33.38 1.88 0.89
CA ILE A 176 32.70 1.40 2.09
C ILE A 176 33.26 0.03 2.44
N ALA A 177 33.87 -0.09 3.62
CA ALA A 177 34.28 -1.37 4.16
C ALA A 177 33.07 -2.07 4.78
N CYS A 178 32.79 -3.29 4.30
CA CYS A 178 31.69 -4.13 4.75
C CYS A 178 32.22 -5.47 5.25
N GLU A 179 31.74 -5.90 6.40
CA GLU A 179 31.95 -7.23 6.95
C GLU A 179 30.67 -8.04 6.76
N TRP A 180 30.82 -9.28 6.29
CA TRP A 180 29.71 -10.18 6.00
C TRP A 180 29.67 -11.33 7.00
N SER A 181 28.47 -11.73 7.35
CA SER A 181 28.14 -12.95 8.09
C SER A 181 26.82 -13.50 7.58
N ASP A 182 26.42 -14.68 8.05
CA ASP A 182 25.08 -15.21 7.75
C ASP A 182 23.96 -14.37 8.37
N GLU A 183 24.26 -13.62 9.43
CA GLU A 183 23.32 -12.70 10.08
C GLU A 183 23.11 -11.39 9.29
N GLY A 184 23.96 -11.11 8.30
CA GLY A 184 23.91 -9.89 7.50
C GLY A 184 25.25 -9.18 7.32
N ILE A 185 25.16 -7.87 7.11
CA ILE A 185 26.26 -6.99 6.71
C ILE A 185 26.38 -5.87 7.72
N VAL A 186 27.61 -5.59 8.16
CA VAL A 186 27.93 -4.40 8.95
C VAL A 186 29.02 -3.59 8.25
N GLY A 187 29.00 -2.27 8.43
CA GLY A 187 29.97 -1.39 7.79
C GLY A 187 29.97 0.02 8.36
N THR A 188 30.90 0.83 7.88
CA THR A 188 31.02 2.25 8.26
C THR A 188 31.16 3.11 7.02
N ILE A 189 30.40 4.19 6.95
CA ILE A 189 30.40 5.14 5.82
C ILE A 189 30.82 6.50 6.35
N ALA A 190 31.91 7.07 5.83
CA ALA A 190 32.30 8.45 6.09
C ALA A 190 32.02 9.31 4.86
N VAL A 191 31.40 10.48 5.08
CA VAL A 191 31.16 11.49 4.04
C VAL A 191 31.56 12.87 4.55
N SER A 192 32.39 13.56 3.76
CA SER A 192 32.74 14.96 3.95
C SER A 192 31.89 15.86 3.05
N ALA A 193 31.87 17.16 3.31
CA ALA A 193 31.17 18.14 2.47
C ALA A 193 31.52 17.98 0.97
N GLY A 194 30.50 17.80 0.13
CA GLY A 194 30.64 17.58 -1.31
C GLY A 194 30.92 16.13 -1.73
N GLU A 195 31.15 15.23 -0.77
CA GLU A 195 31.26 13.80 -1.06
C GLU A 195 29.89 13.12 -1.11
N ARG A 196 29.81 12.10 -1.96
CA ARG A 196 28.64 11.22 -2.11
C ARG A 196 29.07 9.76 -2.05
N ARG A 197 28.25 8.92 -1.42
CA ARG A 197 28.38 7.45 -1.40
C ARG A 197 27.00 6.82 -1.56
N THR A 198 26.93 5.67 -2.22
CA THR A 198 25.66 4.99 -2.50
C THR A 198 25.76 3.53 -2.14
N VAL A 199 24.68 3.01 -1.57
CA VAL A 199 24.49 1.59 -1.26
C VAL A 199 23.10 1.17 -1.73
N ALA A 200 22.95 -0.09 -2.13
CA ALA A 200 21.72 -0.57 -2.69
C ALA A 200 21.52 -2.08 -2.50
N ILE A 201 20.26 -2.49 -2.58
CA ILE A 201 19.85 -3.89 -2.65
C ILE A 201 19.11 -4.10 -3.96
N VAL A 202 19.61 -5.04 -4.77
CA VAL A 202 18.87 -5.60 -5.91
C VAL A 202 18.36 -6.97 -5.50
N ALA A 203 17.05 -7.19 -5.54
CA ALA A 203 16.45 -8.43 -5.07
C ALA A 203 15.29 -8.90 -5.95
N GLY A 204 15.06 -10.20 -5.91
CA GLY A 204 14.01 -10.90 -6.65
C GLY A 204 13.71 -12.25 -6.02
N ARG A 205 12.69 -12.94 -6.53
CA ARG A 205 12.22 -14.23 -5.97
C ARG A 205 12.10 -15.27 -7.08
N ASP A 206 12.84 -16.37 -6.94
CA ASP A 206 12.91 -17.47 -7.91
C ASP A 206 13.26 -17.05 -9.34
N GLU A 207 14.13 -16.04 -9.47
CA GLU A 207 14.49 -15.46 -10.76
C GLU A 207 15.98 -15.08 -10.81
N PRO A 208 16.58 -15.03 -12.01
CA PRO A 208 17.93 -14.49 -12.18
C PRO A 208 17.95 -12.99 -11.91
N LEU A 209 19.06 -12.49 -11.36
CA LEU A 209 19.23 -11.07 -11.05
C LEU A 209 20.27 -10.40 -11.95
N VAL A 210 20.00 -9.14 -12.24
CA VAL A 210 20.99 -8.23 -12.81
C VAL A 210 21.94 -7.73 -11.72
N ALA A 211 23.15 -7.33 -12.13
CA ALA A 211 24.14 -6.71 -11.24
C ALA A 211 24.61 -5.37 -11.83
N PRO A 212 23.75 -4.32 -11.81
CA PRO A 212 24.12 -3.01 -12.33
C PRO A 212 25.27 -2.39 -11.52
N SER A 213 26.02 -1.49 -12.15
CA SER A 213 27.04 -0.73 -11.44
C SER A 213 26.40 0.22 -10.42
N ILE A 214 27.12 0.52 -9.34
CA ILE A 214 26.63 1.45 -8.31
C ILE A 214 26.33 2.86 -8.89
N ALA A 215 27.04 3.26 -9.95
CA ALA A 215 26.81 4.54 -10.62
C ALA A 215 25.47 4.56 -11.38
N GLU A 216 25.09 3.46 -12.03
CA GLU A 216 23.78 3.33 -12.68
C GLU A 216 22.64 3.37 -11.66
N ILE A 217 22.82 2.68 -10.53
CA ILE A 217 21.84 2.70 -9.43
C ILE A 217 21.70 4.10 -8.84
N ASP A 218 22.80 4.82 -8.63
CA ASP A 218 22.80 6.21 -8.13
C ASP A 218 22.03 7.14 -9.08
N ALA A 219 22.27 7.01 -10.39
CA ALA A 219 21.59 7.81 -11.40
C ALA A 219 20.08 7.52 -11.45
N ARG A 220 19.65 6.28 -11.17
CA ARG A 220 18.24 5.92 -11.15
C ARG A 220 17.45 6.54 -10.00
N ILE A 221 18.10 7.01 -8.93
CA ILE A 221 17.43 7.79 -7.87
C ILE A 221 16.85 9.08 -8.46
N ASP A 222 17.65 9.81 -9.24
CA ASP A 222 17.20 11.07 -9.86
C ASP A 222 16.26 10.82 -11.04
N LEU A 223 16.43 9.71 -11.76
CA LEU A 223 15.45 9.27 -12.77
C LEU A 223 14.08 8.98 -12.16
N SER A 224 14.05 8.26 -11.04
CA SER A 224 12.81 7.93 -10.32
C SER A 224 12.13 9.20 -9.81
N ASP A 225 12.90 10.17 -9.31
CA ASP A 225 12.38 11.49 -8.95
C ASP A 225 11.68 12.17 -10.13
N GLN A 226 12.31 12.16 -11.31
CA GLN A 226 11.75 12.73 -12.52
C GLN A 226 10.47 12.02 -12.94
N GLU A 227 10.43 10.68 -12.90
CA GLU A 227 9.22 9.92 -13.27
C GLU A 227 8.03 10.25 -12.35
N TRP A 228 8.26 10.37 -11.05
CA TRP A 228 7.21 10.77 -10.11
C TRP A 228 6.67 12.16 -10.40
N ARG A 229 7.58 13.11 -10.67
CA ARG A 229 7.22 14.49 -11.00
C ARG A 229 6.46 14.59 -12.31
N ASP A 230 6.87 13.83 -13.32
CA ASP A 230 6.18 13.76 -14.62
C ASP A 230 4.80 13.13 -14.48
N TRP A 231 4.65 12.12 -13.62
CA TRP A 231 3.33 11.57 -13.29
C TRP A 231 2.45 12.60 -12.57
N ALA A 232 2.95 13.22 -11.50
CA ALA A 232 2.21 14.21 -10.72
C ALA A 232 1.80 15.44 -11.55
N ALA A 233 2.65 15.89 -12.48
CA ALA A 233 2.38 17.03 -13.36
C ALA A 233 1.22 16.80 -14.35
N ARG A 234 0.84 15.53 -14.61
CA ARG A 234 -0.28 15.17 -15.49
C ARG A 234 -1.63 15.12 -14.77
N LEU A 235 -1.66 15.22 -13.45
CA LEU A 235 -2.88 15.15 -12.68
C LEU A 235 -3.68 16.45 -12.77
N ASN A 236 -5.00 16.31 -12.87
CA ASN A 236 -5.96 17.39 -12.74
C ASN A 236 -6.09 17.74 -11.25
N CYS A 237 -5.41 18.80 -10.81
CA CYS A 237 -5.35 19.18 -9.42
C CYS A 237 -6.09 20.51 -9.15
N PRO A 238 -7.00 20.59 -8.15
CA PRO A 238 -7.61 21.84 -7.75
C PRO A 238 -6.59 22.79 -7.10
N GLY A 239 -6.58 24.06 -7.52
CA GLY A 239 -5.52 25.01 -7.14
C GLY A 239 -5.41 25.38 -5.65
N LEU A 240 -6.44 25.15 -4.82
CA LEU A 240 -6.46 25.60 -3.41
C LEU A 240 -5.79 24.59 -2.44
N TYR A 241 -5.58 23.34 -2.84
CA TYR A 241 -5.02 22.27 -1.98
C TYR A 241 -4.03 21.38 -2.73
N ARG A 242 -3.23 21.99 -3.60
CA ARG A 242 -2.41 21.24 -4.55
C ARG A 242 -1.47 20.25 -3.86
N ASP A 243 -0.75 20.71 -2.86
CA ASP A 243 0.32 19.93 -2.26
C ASP A 243 -0.23 18.72 -1.48
N ASP A 244 -1.33 18.91 -0.72
CA ASP A 244 -2.04 17.82 -0.05
C ASP A 244 -2.62 16.82 -1.08
N PHE A 245 -3.24 17.32 -2.15
CA PHE A 245 -3.81 16.49 -3.20
C PHE A 245 -2.75 15.63 -3.89
N ILE A 246 -1.62 16.23 -4.31
CA ILE A 246 -0.53 15.50 -4.96
C ILE A 246 0.08 14.47 -4.00
N ARG A 247 0.25 14.83 -2.72
CA ARG A 247 0.80 13.92 -1.72
C ARG A 247 -0.11 12.70 -1.49
N SER A 248 -1.42 12.90 -1.41
CA SER A 248 -2.42 11.83 -1.33
C SER A 248 -2.45 10.97 -2.61
N ALA A 249 -2.45 11.59 -3.79
CA ALA A 249 -2.46 10.87 -5.06
C ALA A 249 -1.20 10.00 -5.23
N LEU A 250 -0.02 10.52 -4.88
CA LEU A 250 1.22 9.76 -4.87
C LEU A 250 1.20 8.61 -3.86
N ALA A 251 0.57 8.77 -2.69
CA ALA A 251 0.42 7.70 -1.70
C ALA A 251 -0.48 6.56 -2.24
N LEU A 252 -1.63 6.90 -2.84
CA LEU A 252 -2.49 5.92 -3.50
C LEU A 252 -1.77 5.22 -4.66
N LYS A 253 -0.96 5.96 -5.41
CA LYS A 253 -0.18 5.41 -6.53
C LYS A 253 0.87 4.39 -6.08
N LEU A 254 1.41 4.50 -4.86
CA LEU A 254 2.30 3.49 -4.29
C LEU A 254 1.60 2.16 -3.98
N LEU A 255 0.30 2.21 -3.68
CA LEU A 255 -0.53 1.02 -3.39
C LEU A 255 -1.10 0.35 -4.65
N LEU A 256 -1.03 1.04 -5.79
CA LEU A 256 -1.36 0.44 -7.09
C LEU A 256 -0.27 -0.58 -7.46
N TYR A 257 -0.60 -1.86 -7.27
CA TYR A 257 0.19 -3.01 -7.71
C TYR A 257 0.20 -3.11 -9.22
N SER A 258 1.18 -2.40 -9.73
CA SER A 258 1.43 -2.11 -11.11
C SER A 258 1.60 -3.31 -12.06
N PRO A 259 2.09 -4.51 -11.63
CA PRO A 259 2.13 -5.69 -12.49
C PRO A 259 0.76 -6.17 -12.97
N SER A 260 -0.27 -6.10 -12.11
CA SER A 260 -1.61 -6.60 -12.43
C SER A 260 -2.65 -5.48 -12.58
N GLY A 261 -2.44 -4.34 -11.92
CA GLY A 261 -3.42 -3.28 -11.75
C GLY A 261 -4.18 -3.34 -10.43
N ALA A 262 -3.97 -4.37 -9.60
CA ALA A 262 -4.58 -4.46 -8.27
C ALA A 262 -4.21 -3.24 -7.40
N ILE A 263 -5.05 -2.90 -6.42
CA ILE A 263 -4.79 -1.82 -5.46
C ILE A 263 -4.82 -2.43 -4.07
N ALA A 264 -3.69 -2.44 -3.37
CA ALA A 264 -3.61 -2.91 -2.00
C ALA A 264 -4.33 -1.93 -1.05
N ALA A 265 -5.00 -2.43 -0.01
CA ALA A 265 -5.62 -1.55 1.00
C ALA A 265 -4.56 -0.84 1.87
N ALA A 266 -3.47 -1.54 2.21
CA ALA A 266 -2.31 -0.97 2.89
C ALA A 266 -0.99 -1.66 2.50
N ALA A 267 0.13 -1.06 2.86
CA ALA A 267 1.47 -1.59 2.58
C ALA A 267 2.00 -2.60 3.62
N THR A 268 1.25 -2.82 4.71
CA THR A 268 1.71 -3.55 5.90
C THR A 268 0.65 -4.53 6.38
N THR A 269 1.07 -5.51 7.16
CA THR A 269 0.18 -6.40 7.93
C THR A 269 0.35 -6.15 9.42
N SER A 270 -0.66 -6.53 10.21
CA SER A 270 -0.57 -6.74 11.66
C SER A 270 -0.28 -5.49 12.49
N LEU A 271 -0.38 -4.30 11.89
CA LEU A 271 -0.43 -3.07 12.68
C LEU A 271 -1.77 -3.01 13.41
N PRO A 272 -1.76 -2.69 14.72
CA PRO A 272 -2.96 -2.79 15.53
C PRO A 272 -3.90 -1.59 15.32
N GLU A 273 -5.21 -1.82 15.23
CA GLU A 273 -6.21 -0.73 15.32
C GLU A 273 -6.10 0.04 16.65
N ARG A 274 -5.73 -0.68 17.71
CA ARG A 274 -5.46 -0.15 19.05
C ARG A 274 -4.28 -0.88 19.64
N LEU A 275 -3.26 -0.15 20.10
CA LEU A 275 -2.08 -0.72 20.76
C LEU A 275 -2.47 -1.74 21.84
N GLY A 276 -1.85 -2.92 21.78
CA GLY A 276 -2.13 -4.07 22.66
C GLY A 276 -3.45 -4.79 22.39
N GLY A 277 -4.20 -4.41 21.34
CA GLY A 277 -5.41 -5.07 20.88
C GLY A 277 -5.13 -6.29 20.00
N ASP A 278 -6.20 -7.03 19.70
CA ASP A 278 -6.25 -8.26 18.93
C ASP A 278 -6.72 -8.08 17.47
N LYS A 279 -7.14 -6.86 17.11
CA LYS A 279 -7.55 -6.48 15.76
C LYS A 279 -6.35 -6.05 14.92
N ASN A 280 -5.57 -7.04 14.52
CA ASN A 280 -4.35 -6.88 13.74
C ASN A 280 -4.55 -7.66 12.45
N TRP A 281 -4.77 -6.98 11.32
CA TRP A 281 -5.14 -7.62 10.05
C TRP A 281 -4.05 -7.49 9.00
N ASP A 282 -4.03 -8.42 8.03
CA ASP A 282 -3.21 -8.27 6.84
C ASP A 282 -3.98 -7.47 5.77
N TYR A 283 -3.67 -6.18 5.65
CA TYR A 283 -4.29 -5.26 4.70
C TYR A 283 -3.56 -5.19 3.34
N ARG A 284 -2.61 -6.09 3.07
CA ARG A 284 -1.79 -6.04 1.84
C ARG A 284 -2.50 -6.57 0.59
N TYR A 285 -3.74 -7.01 0.75
CA TYR A 285 -4.60 -7.50 -0.32
C TYR A 285 -5.45 -6.39 -0.94
N ALA A 286 -6.10 -6.70 -2.06
CA ALA A 286 -6.96 -5.78 -2.77
C ALA A 286 -8.42 -5.96 -2.36
N TRP A 287 -8.89 -5.11 -1.45
CA TRP A 287 -10.30 -4.99 -1.11
C TRP A 287 -11.07 -4.32 -2.23
N LEU A 288 -12.24 -4.88 -2.56
CA LEU A 288 -13.06 -4.35 -3.64
C LEU A 288 -13.50 -2.91 -3.37
N ARG A 289 -13.93 -2.63 -2.14
CA ARG A 289 -14.35 -1.30 -1.68
C ARG A 289 -13.22 -0.27 -1.82
N ASP A 290 -12.08 -0.58 -1.21
CA ASP A 290 -10.91 0.30 -1.16
C ASP A 290 -10.33 0.55 -2.56
N ALA A 291 -10.31 -0.49 -3.41
CA ALA A 291 -9.95 -0.37 -4.82
C ALA A 291 -10.95 0.54 -5.57
N GLY A 292 -12.26 0.39 -5.33
CA GLY A 292 -13.30 1.23 -5.91
C GLY A 292 -13.08 2.72 -5.61
N TYR A 293 -12.93 3.08 -4.34
CA TYR A 293 -12.66 4.47 -3.94
C TYR A 293 -11.35 5.03 -4.53
N THR A 294 -10.32 4.19 -4.62
CA THR A 294 -9.04 4.60 -5.22
C THR A 294 -9.18 4.80 -6.73
N ILE A 295 -9.94 3.96 -7.44
CA ILE A 295 -10.25 4.13 -8.87
C ILE A 295 -11.00 5.43 -9.09
N GLU A 296 -12.01 5.74 -8.26
CA GLU A 296 -12.75 7.00 -8.33
C GLU A 296 -11.83 8.21 -8.12
N ALA A 297 -10.93 8.14 -7.14
CA ALA A 297 -9.94 9.19 -6.92
C ALA A 297 -9.01 9.39 -8.13
N PHE A 298 -8.54 8.30 -8.76
CA PHE A 298 -7.73 8.39 -9.97
C PHE A 298 -8.51 8.97 -11.16
N LEU A 299 -9.76 8.57 -11.35
CA LEU A 299 -10.64 9.14 -12.38
C LEU A 299 -10.82 10.65 -12.18
N ALA A 300 -11.11 11.07 -10.94
CA ALA A 300 -11.26 12.48 -10.58
C ALA A 300 -9.94 13.27 -10.80
N ALA A 301 -8.79 12.66 -10.52
CA ALA A 301 -7.48 13.23 -10.75
C ALA A 301 -7.02 13.19 -12.23
N GLY A 302 -7.80 12.60 -13.14
CA GLY A 302 -7.41 12.44 -14.55
C GLY A 302 -6.36 11.36 -14.82
N ALA A 303 -6.04 10.51 -13.83
CA ALA A 303 -5.12 9.38 -13.93
C ALA A 303 -5.79 8.18 -14.63
N GLN A 304 -6.14 8.37 -15.91
CA GLN A 304 -6.94 7.41 -16.68
C GLN A 304 -6.25 6.05 -16.86
N ALA A 305 -4.92 6.02 -17.01
CA ALA A 305 -4.18 4.78 -17.21
C ALA A 305 -4.27 3.88 -15.97
N GLU A 306 -4.12 4.47 -14.78
CA GLU A 306 -4.24 3.81 -13.48
C GLU A 306 -5.66 3.30 -13.23
N ALA A 307 -6.66 4.18 -13.39
CA ALA A 307 -8.06 3.84 -13.21
C ALA A 307 -8.48 2.69 -14.15
N LYS A 308 -8.09 2.78 -15.43
CA LYS A 308 -8.39 1.73 -16.41
C LYS A 308 -7.73 0.41 -16.04
N ALA A 309 -6.46 0.41 -15.64
CA ALA A 309 -5.74 -0.81 -15.27
C ALA A 309 -6.41 -1.51 -14.09
N ALA A 310 -6.69 -0.75 -13.02
CA ALA A 310 -7.32 -1.27 -11.81
C ALA A 310 -8.76 -1.75 -12.06
N PHE A 311 -9.56 -1.00 -12.81
CA PHE A 311 -10.92 -1.42 -13.12
C PHE A 311 -10.96 -2.66 -14.03
N SER A 312 -10.05 -2.75 -15.02
CA SER A 312 -9.91 -3.95 -15.85
C SER A 312 -9.54 -5.18 -15.02
N TRP A 313 -8.60 -5.02 -14.09
CA TRP A 313 -8.18 -6.08 -13.19
C TRP A 313 -9.35 -6.53 -12.29
N LEU A 314 -10.10 -5.58 -11.72
CA LEU A 314 -11.26 -5.89 -10.87
C LEU A 314 -12.31 -6.71 -11.63
N LEU A 315 -12.71 -6.27 -12.83
CA LEU A 315 -13.66 -6.99 -13.67
C LEU A 315 -13.18 -8.41 -14.00
N MET A 316 -11.87 -8.58 -14.25
CA MET A 316 -11.28 -9.89 -14.49
C MET A 316 -11.42 -10.81 -13.27
N GLN A 317 -11.16 -10.33 -12.05
CA GLN A 317 -11.29 -11.17 -10.85
C GLN A 317 -12.75 -11.50 -10.53
N LEU A 318 -13.65 -10.54 -10.72
CA LEU A 318 -15.09 -10.77 -10.60
C LEU A 318 -15.58 -11.86 -11.56
N LYS A 319 -15.01 -11.95 -12.77
CA LYS A 319 -15.34 -12.99 -13.75
C LYS A 319 -14.78 -14.35 -13.34
N ARG A 320 -13.56 -14.38 -12.81
CA ARG A 320 -12.85 -15.61 -12.45
C ARG A 320 -13.38 -16.25 -11.17
N HIS A 321 -13.67 -15.43 -10.16
CA HIS A 321 -13.91 -15.87 -8.78
C HIS A 321 -15.29 -15.45 -8.23
N GLY A 322 -16.07 -14.65 -8.97
CA GLY A 322 -17.28 -14.03 -8.45
C GLY A 322 -16.97 -12.82 -7.57
N ALA A 323 -18.01 -12.16 -7.03
CA ALA A 323 -17.84 -11.01 -6.14
C ALA A 323 -17.40 -11.45 -4.74
N LYS A 324 -16.10 -11.29 -4.47
CA LYS A 324 -15.47 -11.51 -3.16
C LYS A 324 -15.12 -10.16 -2.53
N VAL A 325 -14.92 -10.16 -1.21
CA VAL A 325 -14.57 -8.96 -0.44
C VAL A 325 -13.18 -8.45 -0.84
N CYS A 326 -12.22 -9.38 -0.98
CA CYS A 326 -10.85 -9.07 -1.36
C CYS A 326 -10.20 -10.21 -2.17
N TYR A 327 -9.12 -9.86 -2.88
CA TYR A 327 -8.28 -10.78 -3.66
C TYR A 327 -6.80 -10.53 -3.37
N SER A 328 -5.94 -11.53 -3.61
CA SER A 328 -4.50 -11.29 -3.67
C SER A 328 -4.14 -10.34 -4.82
N LEU A 329 -2.95 -9.76 -4.80
CA LEU A 329 -2.58 -8.77 -5.82
C LEU A 329 -2.41 -9.39 -7.22
N ASP A 330 -2.11 -10.69 -7.28
CA ASP A 330 -2.07 -11.48 -8.51
C ASP A 330 -3.47 -11.96 -8.95
N GLY A 331 -4.52 -11.69 -8.16
CA GLY A 331 -5.92 -11.96 -8.50
C GLY A 331 -6.47 -13.31 -8.03
N GLU A 332 -5.73 -14.04 -7.18
CA GLU A 332 -6.23 -15.27 -6.56
C GLU A 332 -7.07 -14.95 -5.31
N ILE A 333 -7.72 -15.99 -4.75
CA ILE A 333 -8.39 -15.87 -3.45
C ILE A 333 -7.35 -15.66 -2.35
N VAL A 334 -7.62 -14.72 -1.45
CA VAL A 334 -6.78 -14.46 -0.27
C VAL A 334 -6.75 -15.72 0.60
N PRO A 335 -5.55 -16.17 1.05
CA PRO A 335 -5.46 -17.34 1.89
C PRO A 335 -6.11 -17.12 3.27
N PRO A 336 -6.56 -18.20 3.93
CA PRO A 336 -7.01 -18.14 5.32
C PRO A 336 -5.95 -17.51 6.21
N GLU A 337 -6.41 -16.85 7.28
CA GLU A 337 -5.54 -16.24 8.26
C GLU A 337 -4.62 -17.29 8.93
N THR A 338 -3.35 -16.95 9.07
CA THR A 338 -2.33 -17.72 9.79
C THR A 338 -1.55 -16.80 10.73
N HIS A 339 -1.10 -17.34 11.86
CA HIS A 339 -0.40 -16.55 12.89
C HIS A 339 1.09 -16.83 12.88
N TRP A 340 1.89 -15.77 13.05
CA TRP A 340 3.34 -15.85 13.23
C TRP A 340 3.69 -15.62 14.69
N ASP A 341 4.63 -16.41 15.21
CA ASP A 341 5.14 -16.20 16.58
C ASP A 341 6.14 -15.04 16.57
N MET A 342 5.58 -13.83 16.67
CA MET A 342 6.33 -12.58 16.71
C MET A 342 5.75 -11.68 17.81
N PRO A 343 6.54 -10.76 18.38
CA PRO A 343 6.05 -9.85 19.40
C PRO A 343 4.98 -8.88 18.89
N GLY A 344 5.02 -8.53 17.60
CA GLY A 344 4.12 -7.57 16.97
C GLY A 344 4.48 -6.12 17.30
N TYR A 345 3.87 -5.15 16.62
CA TYR A 345 4.19 -3.73 16.85
C TYR A 345 3.85 -3.32 18.30
N GLN A 346 4.86 -2.90 19.06
CA GLN A 346 4.74 -2.56 20.49
C GLN A 346 4.03 -3.64 21.33
N GLY A 347 4.32 -4.91 21.04
CA GLY A 347 3.74 -6.05 21.77
C GLY A 347 2.29 -6.39 21.39
N SER A 348 1.75 -5.79 20.33
CA SER A 348 0.38 -6.03 19.88
C SER A 348 0.31 -7.34 19.09
N ARG A 349 -0.43 -8.31 19.62
CA ARG A 349 -0.59 -9.67 19.06
C ARG A 349 -2.08 -9.94 18.76
N PRO A 350 -2.41 -10.81 17.78
CA PRO A 350 -1.51 -11.65 16.98
C PRO A 350 -0.80 -10.89 15.84
N VAL A 351 0.27 -11.48 15.31
CA VAL A 351 0.83 -11.14 14.00
C VAL A 351 0.28 -12.14 12.99
N VAL A 352 -0.31 -11.65 11.92
CA VAL A 352 -1.09 -12.44 10.97
C VAL A 352 -0.64 -12.27 9.52
N THR A 353 -0.87 -13.30 8.72
CA THR A 353 -0.88 -13.22 7.26
C THR A 353 -2.12 -13.93 6.73
N GLY A 354 -2.61 -13.54 5.54
CA GLY A 354 -3.93 -13.96 5.09
C GLY A 354 -5.04 -13.14 5.76
N ASN A 355 -6.30 -13.43 5.42
CA ASN A 355 -7.42 -12.67 5.97
C ASN A 355 -8.71 -13.48 6.04
N ARG A 356 -9.39 -13.42 7.19
CA ARG A 356 -10.66 -14.11 7.44
C ARG A 356 -11.84 -13.56 6.62
N ALA A 357 -11.78 -12.32 6.15
CA ALA A 357 -12.85 -11.68 5.39
C ALA A 357 -13.03 -12.26 3.97
N ALA A 358 -12.04 -13.01 3.48
CA ALA A 358 -12.02 -13.56 2.11
C ALA A 358 -13.26 -14.41 1.76
N ASP A 359 -13.81 -15.12 2.75
CA ASP A 359 -14.97 -16.01 2.59
C ASP A 359 -16.30 -15.40 3.06
N GLN A 360 -16.29 -14.16 3.58
CA GLN A 360 -17.51 -13.51 4.06
C GLN A 360 -18.42 -13.12 2.90
N ALA A 361 -19.72 -13.35 3.07
CA ALA A 361 -20.73 -12.75 2.21
C ALA A 361 -20.91 -11.28 2.64
N GLN A 362 -20.64 -10.34 1.72
CA GLN A 362 -20.93 -8.93 1.92
C GLN A 362 -21.71 -8.39 0.74
N HIS A 363 -22.87 -7.81 0.99
CA HIS A 363 -23.68 -7.19 -0.05
C HIS A 363 -23.15 -5.80 -0.46
N GLY A 364 -22.35 -5.16 0.40
CA GLY A 364 -21.72 -3.87 0.14
C GLY A 364 -20.97 -3.82 -1.20
N VAL A 365 -20.30 -4.92 -1.56
CA VAL A 365 -19.48 -5.03 -2.77
C VAL A 365 -20.26 -4.76 -4.06
N PHE A 366 -21.57 -5.00 -4.09
CA PHE A 366 -22.38 -4.67 -5.27
C PHE A 366 -22.40 -3.16 -5.51
N GLY A 367 -22.59 -2.37 -4.46
CA GLY A 367 -22.60 -0.91 -4.56
C GLY A 367 -21.26 -0.38 -5.08
N ASP A 368 -20.16 -0.87 -4.51
CA ASP A 368 -18.80 -0.47 -4.87
C ASP A 368 -18.47 -0.78 -6.34
N ILE A 369 -18.84 -1.97 -6.84
CA ILE A 369 -18.64 -2.36 -8.26
C ILE A 369 -19.36 -1.38 -9.19
N PHE A 370 -20.64 -1.13 -8.89
CA PHE A 370 -21.51 -0.37 -9.78
C PHE A 370 -21.27 1.14 -9.71
N GLU A 371 -20.91 1.68 -8.55
CA GLU A 371 -20.43 3.06 -8.44
C GLU A 371 -19.15 3.23 -9.24
N THR A 372 -18.18 2.32 -9.09
CA THR A 372 -16.93 2.34 -9.87
C THR A 372 -17.21 2.33 -11.38
N ALA A 373 -18.09 1.42 -11.85
CA ALA A 373 -18.46 1.32 -13.26
C ALA A 373 -19.16 2.59 -13.78
N SER A 374 -20.10 3.13 -12.98
CA SER A 374 -20.80 4.38 -13.29
C SER A 374 -19.85 5.56 -13.39
N ARG A 375 -18.90 5.69 -12.46
CA ARG A 375 -17.88 6.74 -12.47
C ARG A 375 -16.95 6.62 -13.66
N PHE A 376 -16.51 5.41 -13.97
CA PHE A 376 -15.68 5.12 -15.14
C PHE A 376 -16.34 5.62 -16.43
N VAL A 377 -17.62 5.26 -16.64
CA VAL A 377 -18.44 5.74 -17.77
C VAL A 377 -18.69 7.24 -17.71
N GLY A 378 -18.99 7.79 -16.54
CA GLY A 378 -19.25 9.21 -16.32
C GLY A 378 -18.08 10.11 -16.70
N CYS A 379 -16.85 9.59 -16.66
CA CYS A 379 -15.65 10.26 -17.15
C CYS A 379 -15.47 10.17 -18.69
N GLY A 380 -16.46 9.65 -19.43
CA GLY A 380 -16.44 9.53 -20.88
C GLY A 380 -15.84 8.23 -21.41
N ASN A 381 -15.52 7.28 -20.52
CA ASN A 381 -15.07 5.95 -20.93
C ASN A 381 -16.25 5.05 -21.29
N ILE A 382 -15.96 3.89 -21.89
CA ILE A 382 -16.98 2.95 -22.37
C ILE A 382 -16.71 1.54 -21.85
N LEU A 383 -17.78 0.76 -21.72
CA LEU A 383 -17.71 -0.67 -21.39
C LEU A 383 -17.71 -1.51 -22.67
N ASP A 384 -16.87 -2.54 -22.71
CA ASP A 384 -16.98 -3.57 -23.74
C ASP A 384 -18.15 -4.52 -23.45
N SER A 385 -18.56 -5.30 -24.46
CA SER A 385 -19.74 -6.18 -24.36
C SER A 385 -19.61 -7.27 -23.30
N ALA A 386 -18.41 -7.80 -23.06
CA ALA A 386 -18.20 -8.84 -22.05
C ALA A 386 -18.32 -8.24 -20.65
N SER A 387 -17.71 -7.09 -20.41
CA SER A 387 -17.83 -6.35 -19.15
C SER A 387 -19.27 -5.92 -18.87
N ALA A 388 -19.98 -5.42 -19.89
CA ALA A 388 -21.38 -5.02 -19.80
C ALA A 388 -22.32 -6.19 -19.44
N GLN A 389 -22.11 -7.35 -20.07
CA GLN A 389 -22.87 -8.57 -19.78
C GLN A 389 -22.61 -9.06 -18.35
N GLN A 390 -21.34 -9.08 -17.93
CA GLN A 390 -20.96 -9.46 -16.57
C GLN A 390 -21.59 -8.55 -15.50
N LEU A 391 -21.60 -7.24 -15.72
CA LEU A 391 -22.28 -6.30 -14.83
C LEU A 391 -23.79 -6.57 -14.81
N SER A 392 -24.42 -6.87 -15.95
CA SER A 392 -25.86 -7.23 -15.97
C SER A 392 -26.16 -8.43 -15.08
N GLU A 393 -25.33 -9.47 -15.14
CA GLU A 393 -25.47 -10.66 -14.29
C GLU A 393 -25.25 -10.34 -12.80
N LEU A 394 -24.33 -9.43 -12.48
CA LEU A 394 -24.11 -8.93 -11.12
C LEU A 394 -25.32 -8.16 -10.58
N ALA A 395 -25.96 -7.31 -11.40
CA ALA A 395 -27.18 -6.61 -11.00
C ALA A 395 -28.33 -7.59 -10.74
N ASP A 396 -28.47 -8.63 -11.56
CA ASP A 396 -29.45 -9.69 -11.32
C ASP A 396 -29.17 -10.44 -10.01
N ARG A 397 -27.91 -10.75 -9.70
CA ARG A 397 -27.54 -11.34 -8.40
C ARG A 397 -27.85 -10.42 -7.23
N CYS A 398 -27.57 -9.11 -7.35
CA CYS A 398 -27.92 -8.13 -6.32
C CYS A 398 -29.44 -8.09 -6.07
N ALA A 399 -30.23 -8.08 -7.14
CA ALA A 399 -31.70 -8.11 -7.09
C ALA A 399 -32.26 -9.37 -6.40
N ASP A 400 -31.56 -10.51 -6.49
CA ASP A 400 -31.94 -11.74 -5.79
C ASP A 400 -31.45 -11.79 -4.35
N ALA A 401 -30.20 -11.40 -4.11
CA ALA A 401 -29.52 -11.60 -2.84
C ALA A 401 -29.88 -10.58 -1.76
N TRP A 402 -30.35 -9.37 -2.11
CA TRP A 402 -30.49 -8.27 -1.14
C TRP A 402 -31.36 -8.59 0.08
N ARG A 403 -32.26 -9.59 0.02
CA ARG A 403 -33.10 -10.04 1.14
C ARG A 403 -32.38 -10.93 2.15
N GLN A 404 -31.15 -11.34 1.88
CA GLN A 404 -30.36 -12.19 2.79
C GLN A 404 -29.61 -11.30 3.80
N PRO A 405 -29.29 -11.82 5.00
CA PRO A 405 -28.32 -11.17 5.88
C PRO A 405 -26.90 -11.33 5.31
N ASP A 406 -25.98 -10.50 5.78
CA ASP A 406 -24.56 -10.52 5.38
C ASP A 406 -23.68 -9.99 6.50
N ALA A 407 -22.36 -10.04 6.34
CA ALA A 407 -21.37 -9.61 7.35
C ALA A 407 -21.22 -8.08 7.49
N GLY A 408 -21.92 -7.30 6.64
CA GLY A 408 -21.81 -5.84 6.61
C GLY A 408 -20.44 -5.35 6.13
N MET A 409 -20.30 -4.03 5.97
CA MET A 409 -19.05 -3.44 5.46
C MET A 409 -17.88 -3.53 6.46
N TRP A 410 -18.17 -3.72 7.74
CA TRP A 410 -17.18 -3.82 8.82
C TRP A 410 -16.74 -5.27 9.12
N GLU A 411 -17.03 -6.21 8.23
CA GLU A 411 -16.53 -7.60 8.31
C GLU A 411 -16.90 -8.31 9.60
N LEU A 412 -18.14 -8.07 10.05
CA LEU A 412 -18.63 -8.52 11.35
C LEU A 412 -18.89 -10.02 11.34
N GLU A 413 -18.75 -10.65 12.52
CA GLU A 413 -18.96 -12.09 12.67
C GLU A 413 -20.44 -12.47 12.58
N ASP A 414 -21.34 -11.58 13.01
CA ASP A 414 -22.78 -11.78 12.94
C ASP A 414 -23.33 -11.32 11.58
N GLU A 415 -23.99 -12.22 10.89
CA GLU A 415 -24.75 -11.87 9.68
C GLU A 415 -26.09 -11.23 10.06
N GLN A 416 -26.32 -10.01 9.59
CA GLN A 416 -27.55 -9.26 9.84
C GLN A 416 -28.03 -8.56 8.57
N HIS A 417 -29.25 -8.01 8.60
CA HIS A 417 -29.70 -7.08 7.58
C HIS A 417 -29.14 -5.68 7.83
N TYR A 418 -27.83 -5.53 7.66
CA TYR A 418 -27.16 -4.25 7.87
C TYR A 418 -27.72 -3.17 6.94
N THR A 419 -27.99 -1.99 7.51
CA THR A 419 -28.61 -0.87 6.79
C THR A 419 -27.71 -0.42 5.63
N MET A 420 -26.40 -0.27 5.87
CA MET A 420 -25.45 0.08 4.80
C MET A 420 -25.42 -0.97 3.69
N SER A 421 -25.48 -2.25 4.00
CA SER A 421 -25.56 -3.32 3.00
C SER A 421 -26.78 -3.17 2.09
N LYS A 422 -27.93 -2.78 2.65
CA LYS A 422 -29.14 -2.52 1.84
C LYS A 422 -29.00 -1.25 1.01
N ILE A 423 -28.41 -0.19 1.56
CA ILE A 423 -28.12 1.05 0.83
C ILE A 423 -27.20 0.76 -0.37
N SER A 424 -26.15 -0.05 -0.19
CA SER A 424 -25.25 -0.45 -1.27
C SER A 424 -25.96 -1.28 -2.34
N CYS A 425 -26.85 -2.21 -1.98
CA CYS A 425 -27.68 -2.92 -2.97
C CYS A 425 -28.61 -1.97 -3.74
N TRP A 426 -29.23 -1.00 -3.05
CA TRP A 426 -30.04 0.03 -3.69
C TRP A 426 -29.21 0.84 -4.69
N GLN A 427 -28.02 1.29 -4.28
CA GLN A 427 -27.08 2.04 -5.12
C GLN A 427 -26.68 1.22 -6.35
N ALA A 428 -26.35 -0.06 -6.15
CA ALA A 428 -25.97 -0.95 -7.24
C ALA A 428 -27.04 -1.03 -8.33
N LEU A 429 -28.30 -1.27 -7.94
CA LEU A 429 -29.41 -1.34 -8.90
C LEU A 429 -29.71 0.02 -9.53
N GLN A 430 -29.59 1.12 -8.79
CA GLN A 430 -29.74 2.47 -9.34
C GLN A 430 -28.69 2.76 -10.42
N ARG A 431 -27.42 2.50 -10.12
CA ARG A 431 -26.31 2.66 -11.07
C ARG A 431 -26.44 1.73 -12.28
N ALA A 432 -26.91 0.49 -12.09
CA ALA A 432 -27.17 -0.44 -13.20
C ALA A 432 -28.23 0.12 -14.18
N ILE A 433 -29.31 0.72 -13.67
CA ILE A 433 -30.35 1.36 -14.49
C ILE A 433 -29.76 2.54 -15.28
N GLU A 434 -28.99 3.40 -14.63
CA GLU A 434 -28.34 4.54 -15.28
C GLU A 434 -27.36 4.11 -16.39
N LEU A 435 -26.60 3.03 -16.16
CA LEU A 435 -25.70 2.45 -17.16
C LEU A 435 -26.47 1.89 -18.37
N VAL A 436 -27.63 1.27 -18.15
CA VAL A 436 -28.53 0.84 -19.25
C VAL A 436 -29.07 2.03 -20.01
N ASP A 437 -29.53 3.08 -19.32
CA ASP A 437 -30.09 4.29 -19.94
C ASP A 437 -29.03 5.03 -20.76
N ALA A 438 -27.76 4.95 -20.35
CA ALA A 438 -26.61 5.46 -21.08
C ALA A 438 -26.14 4.53 -22.24
N GLY A 439 -26.81 3.40 -22.46
CA GLY A 439 -26.48 2.43 -23.52
C GLY A 439 -25.20 1.63 -23.27
N GLN A 440 -24.71 1.58 -22.02
CA GLN A 440 -23.50 0.86 -21.64
C GLN A 440 -23.74 -0.57 -21.18
N MET A 441 -25.00 -0.95 -20.94
CA MET A 441 -25.40 -2.27 -20.46
C MET A 441 -26.66 -2.80 -21.18
N PRO A 442 -26.86 -4.13 -21.26
CA PRO A 442 -28.09 -4.71 -21.79
C PRO A 442 -29.34 -4.27 -21.05
N SER A 443 -30.40 -3.93 -21.78
CA SER A 443 -31.65 -3.40 -21.21
C SER A 443 -32.65 -4.46 -20.73
N THR A 444 -32.39 -5.74 -20.96
CA THR A 444 -33.32 -6.87 -20.75
C THR A 444 -33.93 -6.90 -19.33
N CYS A 445 -33.12 -6.65 -18.30
CA CYS A 445 -33.54 -6.76 -16.90
C CYS A 445 -33.82 -5.39 -16.22
N ARG A 446 -33.73 -4.28 -16.96
CA ARG A 446 -33.86 -2.92 -16.41
C ARG A 446 -35.09 -2.72 -15.53
N GLU A 447 -36.26 -3.12 -16.02
CA GLU A 447 -37.54 -2.97 -15.30
C GLU A 447 -37.60 -3.82 -14.02
N ARG A 448 -36.90 -4.97 -13.99
CA ARG A 448 -36.76 -5.78 -12.79
C ARG A 448 -35.92 -5.05 -11.75
N TRP A 449 -34.76 -4.53 -12.14
CA TRP A 449 -33.86 -3.81 -11.23
C TRP A 449 -34.53 -2.57 -10.63
N MET A 450 -35.31 -1.84 -11.42
CA MET A 450 -36.09 -0.69 -10.92
C MET A 450 -37.08 -1.09 -9.82
N ARG A 451 -37.83 -2.18 -10.01
CA ARG A 451 -38.76 -2.67 -8.99
C ARG A 451 -38.04 -3.14 -7.72
N GLU A 452 -36.90 -3.82 -7.84
CA GLU A 452 -36.15 -4.27 -6.66
C GLU A 452 -35.48 -3.10 -5.93
N ARG A 453 -34.92 -2.12 -6.66
CA ARG A 453 -34.43 -0.85 -6.08
C ARG A 453 -35.51 -0.20 -5.21
N ASP A 454 -36.73 -0.06 -5.75
CA ASP A 454 -37.82 0.59 -5.02
C ASP A 454 -38.25 -0.21 -3.78
N ARG A 455 -38.24 -1.55 -3.86
CA ARG A 455 -38.49 -2.43 -2.70
C ARG A 455 -37.42 -2.29 -1.63
N ILE A 456 -36.15 -2.18 -2.00
CA ILE A 456 -35.06 -1.96 -1.05
C ILE A 456 -35.26 -0.63 -0.32
N ALA A 457 -35.55 0.45 -1.06
CA ALA A 457 -35.80 1.76 -0.46
C ALA A 457 -36.97 1.75 0.52
N ALA A 458 -38.09 1.12 0.14
CA ALA A 458 -39.25 0.96 1.02
C ALA A 458 -38.89 0.16 2.28
N TRP A 459 -38.15 -0.94 2.12
CA TRP A 459 -37.73 -1.78 3.24
C TRP A 459 -36.82 -1.03 4.22
N ILE A 460 -35.82 -0.28 3.71
CA ILE A 460 -34.93 0.55 4.55
C ILE A 460 -35.75 1.58 5.33
N GLY A 461 -36.68 2.28 4.68
CA GLY A 461 -37.53 3.28 5.34
C GLY A 461 -38.41 2.70 6.45
N GLU A 462 -38.92 1.49 6.25
CA GLU A 462 -39.79 0.80 7.22
C GLU A 462 -39.01 0.17 8.39
N HIS A 463 -37.82 -0.37 8.15
CA HIS A 463 -37.12 -1.23 9.12
C HIS A 463 -35.86 -0.62 9.74
N CYS A 464 -35.21 0.33 9.07
CA CYS A 464 -33.90 0.84 9.49
C CYS A 464 -33.98 2.23 10.15
N TRP A 465 -35.05 2.99 9.93
CA TRP A 465 -35.22 4.32 10.53
C TRP A 465 -35.75 4.21 11.97
N SER A 466 -35.10 4.92 12.90
CA SER A 466 -35.55 5.01 14.29
C SER A 466 -36.02 6.42 14.62
N GLU A 467 -37.33 6.60 14.78
CA GLU A 467 -37.92 7.86 15.27
C GLU A 467 -37.37 8.28 16.63
N LYS A 468 -37.11 7.31 17.51
CA LYS A 468 -36.54 7.55 18.85
C LYS A 468 -35.14 8.16 18.77
N ARG A 469 -34.33 7.73 17.80
CA ARG A 469 -32.96 8.24 17.60
C ARG A 469 -32.90 9.42 16.63
N GLY A 470 -33.92 9.60 15.78
CA GLY A 470 -33.89 10.51 14.65
C GLY A 470 -32.79 10.15 13.64
N ALA A 471 -32.50 8.85 13.48
CA ALA A 471 -31.38 8.35 12.68
C ALA A 471 -31.65 6.93 12.16
N TYR A 472 -30.88 6.52 11.14
CA TYR A 472 -30.81 5.14 10.70
C TYR A 472 -29.98 4.30 11.68
N LEU A 473 -30.50 3.12 12.01
CA LEU A 473 -29.83 2.13 12.87
C LEU A 473 -28.83 1.31 12.06
N MET A 474 -27.90 0.64 12.75
CA MET A 474 -26.90 -0.24 12.13
C MET A 474 -27.55 -1.41 11.37
N HIS A 475 -28.59 -2.00 11.95
CA HIS A 475 -29.48 -3.00 11.36
C HIS A 475 -30.85 -2.92 12.08
N PRO A 476 -31.92 -3.55 11.59
CA PRO A 476 -33.20 -3.60 12.32
C PRO A 476 -33.05 -4.18 13.73
N ASP A 477 -33.95 -3.81 14.63
CA ASP A 477 -34.05 -4.33 16.01
C ASP A 477 -32.84 -4.06 16.93
N THR A 478 -31.95 -3.13 16.55
CA THR A 478 -30.84 -2.65 17.40
C THR A 478 -31.04 -1.20 17.83
N ASP A 479 -30.31 -0.77 18.87
CA ASP A 479 -30.21 0.63 19.29
C ASP A 479 -28.87 1.27 18.85
N ARG A 480 -28.02 0.52 18.12
CA ARG A 480 -26.69 0.92 17.63
C ARG A 480 -26.78 1.70 16.31
N LEU A 481 -25.83 2.61 16.09
CA LEU A 481 -25.58 3.27 14.82
C LEU A 481 -24.42 2.59 14.10
N ASP A 482 -24.31 2.80 12.80
CA ASP A 482 -23.28 2.17 11.95
C ASP A 482 -21.86 2.71 12.24
N ALA A 483 -21.74 4.02 12.48
CA ALA A 483 -20.52 4.64 12.99
C ALA A 483 -20.71 4.91 14.49
N SER A 484 -20.06 4.13 15.36
CA SER A 484 -20.02 4.37 16.81
C SER A 484 -18.60 4.31 17.35
#